data_AF-A0A2N9MBG1-F1
#
_entry.id   AF-A0A2N9MBG1-F1
#
_cell.length_a   1.000
_cell.length_b   1.000
_cell.length_c   1.000
_cell.angle_alpha   90.00
_cell.angle_beta   90.00
_cell.angle_gamma   90.00
#
_symmetry.space_group_name_H-M   'P 1'
#
loop_
_entity.id
_entity.type
_entity.pdbx_description
1 polymer ?
#
loop_
_entity_poly.entity_id
_entity_poly.type
_entity_poly.pdbx_seq_one_letter_code
_entity_poly.pdbx_strand_id
1 'polypeptide(L)'
;MKRQRKRARRKTDGKRSSIRSAQSRFVPPRTLEEFFAMPERNQEFWSNVGQMVTEMRAGTSRRQAARKFDLDPQRLPKAAGSAMRKLRNGRWVARPHDRLLRVLVIVTRKGRREIGVRDSRQASLLGRHWTAVERYRDTGDASALREFRGKHIIDASGKRVRLLTDRRALDRLGSAGVLSFETLYAKAA
;
A
#
# COMPACT_ATOMS: atom_id res chain seq x y z
N MET A 1 32.44 -33.36 67.12
CA MET A 1 33.28 -32.24 66.60
C MET A 1 33.06 -32.07 65.10
N LYS A 2 32.85 -30.81 64.66
CA LYS A 2 33.05 -30.26 63.29
C LYS A 2 32.13 -30.80 62.17
N ARG A 3 31.50 -30.01 61.30
CA ARG A 3 31.27 -28.56 61.15
C ARG A 3 30.24 -28.44 60.01
N GLN A 4 29.24 -27.59 60.18
CA GLN A 4 28.22 -27.24 59.18
C GLN A 4 28.83 -26.71 57.87
N ARG A 5 28.24 -27.07 56.72
CA ARG A 5 28.11 -26.16 55.57
C ARG A 5 26.78 -26.38 54.85
N LYS A 6 25.75 -25.66 55.30
CA LYS A 6 24.54 -25.39 54.53
C LYS A 6 24.95 -24.62 53.27
N ARG A 7 24.95 -25.26 52.10
CA ARG A 7 25.08 -24.55 50.83
C ARG A 7 23.75 -23.89 50.51
N ALA A 8 23.75 -22.58 50.65
CA ALA A 8 22.65 -21.69 50.36
C ALA A 8 22.13 -21.85 48.92
N ARG A 9 20.81 -21.76 48.81
CA ARG A 9 20.06 -21.56 47.56
C ARG A 9 20.72 -20.46 46.72
N ARG A 10 21.13 -20.81 45.50
CA ARG A 10 21.08 -19.88 44.38
C ARG A 10 20.04 -20.41 43.41
N LYS A 11 18.78 -20.03 43.64
CA LYS A 11 17.83 -19.89 42.54
C LYS A 11 18.44 -18.84 41.62
N THR A 12 19.09 -19.28 40.55
CA THR A 12 19.26 -18.42 39.39
C THR A 12 17.86 -18.23 38.81
N ASP A 13 17.13 -17.26 39.36
CA ASP A 13 16.03 -16.61 38.67
C ASP A 13 16.62 -15.99 37.41
N GLY A 14 16.72 -16.83 36.39
CA GLY A 14 16.97 -16.42 35.02
C GLY A 14 15.75 -15.64 34.55
N LYS A 15 15.60 -14.41 35.04
CA LYS A 15 14.95 -13.32 34.35
C LYS A 15 15.71 -13.06 33.04
N ARG A 16 15.67 -14.02 32.10
CA ARG A 16 15.90 -13.81 30.67
C ARG A 16 14.60 -13.34 30.02
N SER A 17 13.89 -12.43 30.70
CA SER A 17 12.64 -11.83 30.25
C SER A 17 12.82 -10.35 29.91
N SER A 18 14.05 -9.87 29.74
CA SER A 18 14.32 -8.51 29.35
C SER A 18 15.11 -8.53 28.04
N ILE A 19 14.70 -7.67 27.09
CA ILE A 19 15.46 -7.30 25.89
C ILE A 19 15.39 -8.27 24.69
N ARG A 20 14.32 -9.07 24.52
CA ARG A 20 13.71 -9.03 23.18
C ARG A 20 12.88 -7.77 23.23
N SER A 21 13.53 -6.67 22.85
CA SER A 21 12.92 -5.35 22.79
C SER A 21 11.53 -5.50 22.21
N ALA A 22 10.62 -4.62 22.63
CA ALA A 22 9.47 -4.28 21.85
C ALA A 22 9.95 -3.76 20.48
N GLN A 23 10.50 -4.64 19.64
CA GLN A 23 10.54 -4.53 18.20
C GLN A 23 9.08 -4.40 17.85
N SER A 24 8.65 -3.14 17.83
CA SER A 24 7.34 -2.66 17.50
C SER A 24 6.80 -3.58 16.42
N ARG A 25 5.83 -4.42 16.79
CA ARG A 25 5.20 -5.32 15.83
C ARG A 25 4.65 -4.40 14.74
N PHE A 26 5.21 -4.48 13.53
CA PHE A 26 4.77 -3.65 12.42
C PHE A 26 3.25 -3.76 12.30
N VAL A 27 2.56 -2.61 12.43
CA VAL A 27 1.11 -2.52 12.31
C VAL A 27 0.80 -1.98 10.92
N PRO A 28 0.06 -2.74 10.08
CA PRO A 28 -0.43 -2.25 8.80
C PRO A 28 -1.25 -0.95 8.94
N PRO A 29 -0.94 0.11 8.18
CA PRO A 29 -1.73 1.33 8.20
C PRO A 29 -3.12 1.10 7.58
N ARG A 30 -4.11 1.80 8.13
CA ARG A 30 -5.51 1.79 7.72
C ARG A 30 -5.96 3.13 7.16
N THR A 31 -5.32 4.22 7.56
CA THR A 31 -5.61 5.58 7.08
C THR A 31 -4.39 6.22 6.42
N LEU A 32 -4.63 7.28 5.64
CA LEU A 32 -3.56 8.06 5.02
C LEU A 32 -2.65 8.71 6.08
N GLU A 33 -3.24 9.19 7.18
CA GLU A 33 -2.51 9.77 8.31
C GLU A 33 -1.61 8.73 9.00
N GLU A 34 -2.15 7.53 9.25
CA GLU A 34 -1.34 6.42 9.81
C GLU A 34 -0.19 6.06 8.88
N PHE A 35 -0.39 6.09 7.55
CA PHE A 35 0.68 5.82 6.59
C PHE A 35 1.80 6.84 6.72
N PHE A 36 1.49 8.14 6.68
CA PHE A 36 2.48 9.19 6.75
C PHE A 36 3.12 9.37 8.13
N ALA A 37 2.44 8.91 9.20
CA ALA A 37 3.02 8.88 10.55
C ALA A 37 4.10 7.79 10.72
N MET A 38 4.18 6.82 9.81
CA MET A 38 5.22 5.79 9.88
C MET A 38 6.60 6.33 9.41
N PRO A 39 7.71 5.75 9.89
CA PRO A 39 9.03 5.99 9.29
C PRO A 39 9.04 5.70 7.79
N GLU A 40 9.83 6.46 7.01
CA GLU A 40 9.90 6.34 5.54
C GLU A 40 10.17 4.91 5.07
N ARG A 41 11.10 4.20 5.71
CA ARG A 41 11.37 2.78 5.45
C ARG A 41 10.14 1.89 5.57
N ASN A 42 9.23 2.19 6.50
CA ASN A 42 7.99 1.44 6.69
C ASN A 42 6.93 1.85 5.65
N GLN A 43 6.93 3.11 5.21
CA GLN A 43 6.10 3.58 4.10
C GLN A 43 6.49 2.88 2.79
N GLU A 44 7.78 2.84 2.47
CA GLU A 44 8.33 2.14 1.32
C GLU A 44 8.02 0.64 1.37
N PHE A 45 8.31 -0.01 2.51
CA PHE A 45 7.95 -1.41 2.72
C PHE A 45 6.46 -1.66 2.45
N TRP A 46 5.59 -0.80 2.96
CA TRP A 46 4.14 -0.94 2.76
C TRP A 46 3.71 -0.72 1.31
N SER A 47 4.27 0.28 0.62
CA SER A 47 4.06 0.54 -0.81
C SER A 47 4.48 -0.67 -1.65
N ASN A 48 5.65 -1.25 -1.36
CA ASN A 48 6.16 -2.44 -2.04
C ASN A 48 5.28 -3.67 -1.79
N VAL A 49 4.74 -3.84 -0.58
CA VAL A 49 3.75 -4.90 -0.28
C VAL A 49 2.51 -4.75 -1.18
N GLY A 50 2.01 -3.53 -1.35
CA GLY A 50 0.86 -3.24 -2.22
C GLY A 50 1.13 -3.59 -3.69
N GLN A 51 2.29 -3.19 -4.22
CA GLN A 51 2.69 -3.48 -5.61
C GLN A 51 2.91 -4.98 -5.84
N MET A 52 3.57 -5.65 -4.88
CA MET A 52 3.79 -7.09 -4.95
C MET A 52 2.49 -7.89 -5.03
N VAL A 53 1.49 -7.52 -4.24
CA VAL A 53 0.16 -8.16 -4.29
C VAL A 53 -0.49 -7.95 -5.66
N THR A 54 -0.31 -6.79 -6.29
CA THR A 54 -0.80 -6.52 -7.65
C THR A 54 -0.12 -7.42 -8.68
N GLU A 55 1.21 -7.56 -8.63
CA GLU A 55 1.97 -8.50 -9.48
C GLU A 55 1.50 -9.95 -9.30
N MET A 56 1.26 -10.36 -8.04
CA MET A 56 0.75 -11.69 -7.76
C MET A 56 -0.65 -11.94 -8.33
N ARG A 57 -1.49 -10.91 -8.49
CA ARG A 57 -2.77 -11.04 -9.20
C ARG A 57 -2.60 -11.17 -10.70
N ALA A 58 -1.57 -10.56 -11.26
CA ALA A 58 -1.23 -10.66 -12.67
C ALA A 58 -0.65 -12.05 -13.03
N GLY A 59 -0.35 -12.89 -12.04
CA GLY A 59 0.11 -14.27 -12.22
C GLY A 59 1.51 -14.56 -11.69
N THR A 60 2.24 -13.54 -11.25
CA THR A 60 3.60 -13.69 -10.73
C THR A 60 3.62 -14.49 -9.42
N SER A 61 4.56 -15.43 -9.29
CA SER A 61 4.67 -16.20 -8.04
C SER A 61 5.12 -15.31 -6.87
N ARG A 62 4.72 -15.66 -5.64
CA ARG A 62 5.14 -14.92 -4.42
C ARG A 62 6.66 -14.70 -4.36
N ARG A 63 7.47 -15.70 -4.77
CA ARG A 63 8.94 -15.61 -4.72
C ARG A 63 9.48 -14.64 -5.77
N GLN A 64 8.97 -14.70 -6.99
CA GLN A 64 9.38 -13.78 -8.06
C GLN A 64 8.98 -12.34 -7.74
N ALA A 65 7.74 -12.13 -7.29
CA ALA A 65 7.28 -10.80 -6.93
C ALA A 65 8.06 -10.25 -5.71
N ALA A 66 8.34 -11.09 -4.70
CA ALA A 66 9.16 -10.67 -3.56
C ALA A 66 10.59 -10.25 -3.98
N ARG A 67 11.22 -10.97 -4.92
CA ARG A 67 12.53 -10.59 -5.47
C ARG A 67 12.47 -9.27 -6.26
N LYS A 68 11.39 -9.01 -6.99
CA LYS A 68 11.22 -7.79 -7.78
C LYS A 68 11.19 -6.52 -6.92
N PHE A 69 10.73 -6.63 -5.67
CA PHE A 69 10.57 -5.49 -4.74
C PHE A 69 11.47 -5.59 -3.51
N ASP A 70 12.50 -6.45 -3.55
CA ASP A 70 13.45 -6.68 -2.45
C ASP A 70 12.80 -6.93 -1.08
N LEU A 71 11.69 -7.67 -1.07
CA LEU A 71 10.94 -8.02 0.13
C LEU A 71 11.27 -9.43 0.62
N ASP A 72 11.35 -9.60 1.94
CA ASP A 72 11.38 -10.92 2.55
C ASP A 72 10.00 -11.61 2.39
N PRO A 73 9.90 -12.71 1.61
CA PRO A 73 8.63 -13.38 1.37
C PRO A 73 7.99 -13.93 2.64
N GLN A 74 8.75 -14.16 3.72
CA GLN A 74 8.25 -14.65 5.01
C GLN A 74 7.51 -13.57 5.80
N ARG A 75 7.83 -12.28 5.60
CA ARG A 75 7.15 -11.16 6.28
C ARG A 75 5.77 -10.84 5.68
N LEU A 76 5.54 -11.24 4.44
CA LEU A 76 4.34 -10.87 3.68
C LEU A 76 3.03 -11.42 4.22
N PRO A 77 2.88 -12.69 4.62
CA PRO A 77 1.59 -13.18 5.11
C PRO A 77 1.10 -12.39 6.34
N LYS A 78 2.03 -11.86 7.14
CA LYS A 78 1.72 -11.00 8.29
C LYS A 78 1.29 -9.59 7.87
N ALA A 79 1.99 -8.98 6.91
CA ALA A 79 1.69 -7.63 6.44
C ALA A 79 0.47 -7.57 5.49
N ALA A 80 0.35 -8.53 4.58
CA ALA A 80 -0.63 -8.59 3.49
C ALA A 80 -1.75 -9.60 3.75
N GLY A 81 -2.04 -9.95 5.00
CA GLY A 81 -2.96 -11.03 5.36
C GLY A 81 -4.35 -10.91 4.73
N SER A 82 -4.89 -9.69 4.63
CA SER A 82 -6.18 -9.44 3.97
C SER A 82 -6.15 -9.63 2.45
N ALA A 83 -4.97 -9.64 1.83
CA ALA A 83 -4.79 -9.70 0.40
C ALA A 83 -4.29 -11.04 -0.13
N MET A 84 -3.95 -11.96 0.76
CA MET A 84 -3.37 -13.24 0.38
C MET A 84 -4.19 -14.38 0.97
N ARG A 85 -4.09 -15.56 0.35
CA ARG A 85 -4.59 -16.82 0.91
C ARG A 85 -3.63 -17.95 0.58
N LYS A 86 -3.57 -18.94 1.46
CA LYS A 86 -2.83 -20.17 1.22
C LYS A 86 -3.76 -21.18 0.55
N LEU A 87 -3.32 -21.78 -0.54
CA LEU A 87 -4.01 -22.87 -1.22
C LEU A 87 -3.82 -24.20 -0.47
N ARG A 88 -4.60 -25.22 -0.85
CA ARG A 88 -4.49 -26.58 -0.28
C ARG A 88 -3.08 -27.18 -0.44
N ASN A 89 -2.42 -26.88 -1.57
CA ASN A 89 -1.03 -27.30 -1.83
C ASN A 89 0.04 -26.44 -1.12
N GLY A 90 -0.37 -25.57 -0.20
CA GLY A 90 0.51 -24.72 0.58
C GLY A 90 1.06 -23.47 -0.12
N ARG A 91 0.79 -23.28 -1.42
CA ARG A 91 1.19 -22.08 -2.16
C ARG A 91 0.37 -20.86 -1.74
N TRP A 92 1.02 -19.70 -1.67
CA TRP A 92 0.36 -18.43 -1.41
C TRP A 92 -0.05 -17.77 -2.72
N VAL A 93 -1.30 -17.33 -2.80
CA VAL A 93 -1.85 -16.57 -3.93
C VAL A 93 -2.49 -15.28 -3.44
N ALA A 94 -2.53 -14.26 -4.31
CA ALA A 94 -3.28 -13.05 -4.04
C ALA A 94 -4.78 -13.34 -4.13
N ARG A 95 -5.56 -12.69 -3.27
CA ARG A 95 -7.03 -12.66 -3.38
C ARG A 95 -7.42 -11.72 -4.53
N PRO A 96 -8.54 -11.97 -5.23
CA PRO A 96 -9.04 -11.07 -6.27
C PRO A 96 -9.22 -9.64 -5.78
N HIS A 97 -9.66 -9.49 -4.53
CA HIS A 97 -9.84 -8.21 -3.86
C HIS A 97 -9.22 -8.22 -2.46
N ASP A 98 -8.82 -7.05 -1.98
CA ASP A 98 -8.26 -6.88 -0.65
C ASP A 98 -8.60 -5.53 -0.01
N ARG A 99 -8.22 -5.39 1.28
CA ARG A 99 -8.42 -4.18 2.10
C ARG A 99 -7.12 -3.47 2.53
N LEU A 100 -6.01 -3.74 1.84
CA LEU A 100 -4.74 -3.06 2.07
C LEU A 100 -4.89 -1.59 1.70
N LEU A 101 -4.48 -0.72 2.60
CA LEU A 101 -4.35 0.70 2.29
C LEU A 101 -3.35 0.89 1.16
N ARG A 102 -3.73 1.64 0.15
CA ARG A 102 -2.88 2.13 -0.94
C ARG A 102 -2.95 3.64 -0.95
N VAL A 103 -1.81 4.29 -0.92
CA VAL A 103 -1.71 5.72 -1.13
C VAL A 103 -1.52 5.94 -2.62
N LEU A 104 -2.49 6.62 -3.23
CA LEU A 104 -2.53 6.90 -4.66
C LEU A 104 -2.72 8.40 -4.86
N VAL A 105 -2.42 8.90 -6.04
CA VAL A 105 -2.72 10.29 -6.42
C VAL A 105 -4.04 10.32 -7.17
N ILE A 106 -4.90 11.28 -6.88
CA ILE A 106 -6.14 11.55 -7.62
C ILE A 106 -6.10 12.96 -8.22
N VAL A 107 -6.57 13.09 -9.47
CA VAL A 107 -6.75 14.38 -10.13
C VAL A 107 -8.07 15.00 -9.71
N THR A 108 -8.02 16.21 -9.17
CA THR A 108 -9.18 17.02 -8.81
C THR A 108 -9.16 18.34 -9.55
N ARG A 109 -10.25 19.11 -9.48
CA ARG A 109 -10.29 20.48 -10.05
C ARG A 109 -9.24 21.42 -9.45
N LYS A 110 -8.75 21.13 -8.25
CA LYS A 110 -7.70 21.90 -7.56
C LYS A 110 -6.29 21.38 -7.85
N GLY A 111 -6.16 20.39 -8.73
CA GLY A 111 -4.91 19.69 -9.02
C GLY A 111 -4.83 18.30 -8.39
N ARG A 112 -3.61 17.79 -8.30
CA ARG A 112 -3.29 16.47 -7.76
C ARG A 112 -3.37 16.49 -6.23
N ARG A 113 -3.85 15.40 -5.65
CA ARG A 113 -3.83 15.17 -4.19
C ARG A 113 -3.68 13.69 -3.90
N GLU A 114 -2.98 13.36 -2.84
CA GLU A 114 -2.91 11.99 -2.34
C GLU A 114 -4.24 11.55 -1.72
N ILE A 115 -4.54 10.27 -1.87
CA ILE A 115 -5.74 9.63 -1.35
C ILE A 115 -5.38 8.23 -0.86
N GLY A 116 -5.75 7.93 0.38
CA GLY A 116 -5.70 6.58 0.91
C GLY A 116 -6.91 5.78 0.45
N VAL A 117 -6.71 4.64 -0.20
CA VAL A 117 -7.78 3.75 -0.68
C VAL A 117 -7.54 2.35 -0.15
N ARG A 118 -8.55 1.76 0.50
CA ARG A 118 -8.42 0.41 1.06
C ARG A 118 -8.89 -0.69 0.12
N ASP A 119 -9.91 -0.42 -0.69
CA ASP A 119 -10.45 -1.43 -1.60
C ASP A 119 -9.62 -1.48 -2.88
N SER A 120 -9.03 -2.64 -3.18
CA SER A 120 -8.23 -2.83 -4.40
C SER A 120 -9.02 -2.53 -5.69
N ARG A 121 -10.36 -2.68 -5.68
CA ARG A 121 -11.21 -2.34 -6.83
C ARG A 121 -11.27 -0.83 -7.08
N GLN A 122 -11.29 -0.04 -6.00
CA GLN A 122 -11.24 1.42 -6.05
C GLN A 122 -9.86 1.88 -6.56
N ALA A 123 -8.78 1.24 -6.10
CA ALA A 123 -7.44 1.48 -6.64
C ALA A 123 -7.36 1.20 -8.15
N SER A 124 -7.90 0.07 -8.61
CA SER A 124 -7.96 -0.23 -10.05
C SER A 124 -8.82 0.76 -10.83
N LEU A 125 -9.94 1.23 -10.27
CA LEU A 125 -10.78 2.25 -10.89
C LEU A 125 -10.02 3.56 -11.07
N LEU A 126 -9.26 3.99 -10.06
CA LEU A 126 -8.41 5.18 -10.13
C LEU A 126 -7.27 5.02 -11.14
N GLY A 127 -6.63 3.84 -11.20
CA GLY A 127 -5.61 3.53 -12.20
C GLY A 127 -6.14 3.67 -13.64
N ARG A 128 -7.32 3.09 -13.93
CA ARG A 128 -7.94 3.24 -15.27
C ARG A 128 -8.33 4.68 -15.58
N HIS A 129 -8.76 5.44 -14.56
CA HIS A 129 -9.04 6.87 -14.73
C HIS A 129 -7.79 7.65 -15.14
N TRP A 130 -6.65 7.38 -14.52
CA TRP A 130 -5.37 7.96 -14.91
C TRP A 130 -5.00 7.64 -16.35
N THR A 131 -5.11 6.37 -16.78
CA THR A 131 -4.87 5.99 -18.19
C THR A 131 -5.78 6.75 -19.15
N ALA A 132 -7.03 7.01 -18.78
CA ALA A 132 -7.94 7.80 -19.60
C ALA A 132 -7.60 9.30 -19.63
N VAL A 133 -7.14 9.86 -18.50
CA VAL A 133 -6.66 11.25 -18.43
C VAL A 133 -5.39 11.44 -19.26
N GLU A 134 -4.45 10.49 -19.17
CA GLU A 134 -3.21 10.49 -19.94
C GLU A 134 -3.49 10.40 -21.44
N ARG A 135 -4.32 9.44 -21.87
CA ARG A 135 -4.75 9.34 -23.27
C ARG A 135 -5.36 10.65 -23.76
N TYR A 136 -6.24 11.28 -22.97
CA TYR A 136 -6.84 12.56 -23.33
C TYR A 136 -5.78 13.66 -23.47
N ARG A 137 -4.84 13.73 -22.52
CA ARG A 137 -3.75 14.71 -22.55
C ARG A 137 -2.87 14.55 -23.81
N ASP A 138 -2.55 13.30 -24.16
CA ASP A 138 -1.58 13.01 -25.21
C ASP A 138 -2.17 13.11 -26.62
N THR A 139 -3.47 12.81 -26.76
CA THR A 139 -4.13 12.69 -28.07
C THR A 139 -5.28 13.67 -28.28
N GLY A 140 -5.75 14.33 -27.22
CA GLY A 140 -7.01 15.10 -27.23
C GLY A 140 -8.29 14.22 -27.23
N ASP A 141 -8.18 12.89 -27.30
CA ASP A 141 -9.33 11.99 -27.35
C ASP A 141 -9.97 11.78 -25.97
N ALA A 142 -11.16 12.37 -25.77
CA ALA A 142 -11.93 12.28 -24.53
C ALA A 142 -12.83 11.04 -24.44
N SER A 143 -12.78 10.11 -25.41
CA SER A 143 -13.67 8.96 -25.48
C SER A 143 -13.58 8.07 -24.24
N ALA A 144 -12.36 7.80 -23.76
CA ALA A 144 -12.09 6.99 -22.57
C ALA A 144 -12.60 7.65 -21.27
N LEU A 145 -12.64 8.99 -21.21
CA LEU A 145 -13.14 9.72 -20.03
C LEU A 145 -14.64 9.52 -19.78
N ARG A 146 -15.41 9.11 -20.81
CA ARG A 146 -16.85 8.90 -20.69
C ARG A 146 -17.21 7.83 -19.66
N GLU A 147 -16.39 6.78 -19.54
CA GLU A 147 -16.60 5.70 -18.55
C GLU A 147 -16.63 6.25 -17.11
N PHE A 148 -15.94 7.34 -16.82
CA PHE A 148 -15.74 7.85 -15.46
C PHE A 148 -16.74 8.94 -15.07
N ARG A 149 -17.65 9.33 -15.97
CA ARG A 149 -18.64 10.38 -15.68
C ARG A 149 -19.53 9.97 -14.49
N GLY A 150 -19.56 10.83 -13.47
CA GLY A 150 -20.35 10.61 -12.25
C GLY A 150 -19.75 9.57 -11.29
N LYS A 151 -18.66 8.88 -11.65
CA LYS A 151 -17.98 7.93 -10.77
C LYS A 151 -17.19 8.66 -9.68
N HIS A 152 -17.02 7.98 -8.57
CA HIS A 152 -16.28 8.47 -7.40
C HIS A 152 -15.43 7.35 -6.80
N ILE A 153 -14.36 7.76 -6.12
CA ILE A 153 -13.56 6.92 -5.25
C ILE A 153 -14.04 7.11 -3.81
N ILE A 154 -14.11 6.02 -3.06
CA ILE A 154 -14.32 6.06 -1.60
C ILE A 154 -12.94 5.94 -0.96
N ASP A 155 -12.52 6.98 -0.23
CA ASP A 155 -11.25 6.95 0.48
C ASP A 155 -11.30 6.13 1.77
N ALA A 156 -10.16 5.97 2.43
CA ALA A 156 -9.99 5.22 3.66
C ALA A 156 -10.80 5.79 4.84
N SER A 157 -11.15 7.08 4.80
CA SER A 157 -12.02 7.74 5.78
C SER A 157 -13.52 7.57 5.46
N GLY A 158 -13.86 7.00 4.30
CA GLY A 158 -15.23 6.84 3.82
C GLY A 158 -15.75 8.01 2.99
N LYS A 159 -14.91 9.04 2.73
CA LYS A 159 -15.31 10.21 1.96
C LYS A 159 -15.32 9.89 0.46
N ARG A 160 -16.35 10.38 -0.24
CA ARG A 160 -16.48 10.26 -1.70
C ARG A 160 -15.71 11.38 -2.39
N VAL A 161 -14.85 11.01 -3.34
CA VAL A 161 -14.08 11.93 -4.18
C VAL A 161 -14.42 11.65 -5.64
N ARG A 162 -15.03 12.63 -6.32
CA ARG A 162 -15.46 12.48 -7.72
C ARG A 162 -14.25 12.42 -8.66
N LEU A 163 -14.29 11.50 -9.62
CA LEU A 163 -13.28 11.43 -10.69
C LEU A 163 -13.49 12.58 -11.68
N LEU A 164 -12.41 13.30 -11.99
CA LEU A 164 -12.47 14.46 -12.89
C LEU A 164 -12.56 14.01 -14.35
N THR A 165 -13.63 14.40 -15.04
CA THR A 165 -13.84 14.12 -16.48
C THR A 165 -14.11 15.38 -17.28
N ASP A 166 -14.08 16.55 -16.63
CA ASP A 166 -14.35 17.84 -17.25
C ASP A 166 -13.15 18.26 -18.08
N ARG A 167 -13.33 18.34 -19.40
CA ARG A 167 -12.26 18.64 -20.37
C ARG A 167 -11.60 19.98 -20.09
N ARG A 168 -12.40 21.04 -19.91
CA ARG A 168 -11.87 22.39 -19.62
C ARG A 168 -11.04 22.42 -18.34
N ALA A 169 -11.43 21.69 -17.31
CA ALA A 169 -10.64 21.56 -16.10
C ALA A 169 -9.35 20.77 -16.34
N LEU A 170 -9.39 19.68 -17.11
CA LEU A 170 -8.21 18.90 -17.48
C LEU A 170 -7.24 19.73 -18.34
N ASP A 171 -7.73 20.48 -19.32
CA ASP A 171 -6.94 21.36 -20.19
C ASP A 171 -6.20 22.41 -19.35
N ARG A 172 -6.92 23.09 -18.42
CA ARG A 172 -6.30 24.05 -17.50
C ARG A 172 -5.20 23.41 -16.64
N LEU A 173 -5.43 22.20 -16.12
CA LEU A 173 -4.43 21.48 -15.32
C LEU A 173 -3.24 21.02 -16.18
N GLY A 174 -3.48 20.65 -17.43
CA GLY A 174 -2.46 20.31 -18.41
C GLY A 174 -1.57 21.51 -18.73
N SER A 175 -2.16 22.65 -19.07
CA SER A 175 -1.44 23.91 -19.33
C SER A 175 -0.65 24.40 -18.11
N ALA A 176 -1.12 24.11 -16.90
CA ALA A 176 -0.42 24.44 -15.66
C ALA A 176 0.69 23.42 -15.28
N GLY A 177 0.95 22.40 -16.11
CA GLY A 177 1.95 21.37 -15.84
C GLY A 177 1.57 20.39 -14.72
N VAL A 178 0.34 20.44 -14.20
CA VAL A 178 -0.11 19.64 -13.04
C VAL A 178 -0.35 18.16 -13.41
N LEU A 179 -0.56 17.87 -14.70
CA LEU A 179 -0.80 16.52 -15.21
C LEU A 179 0.49 15.80 -15.68
N SER A 180 1.69 16.33 -15.40
CA SER A 180 2.95 15.66 -15.73
C SER A 180 3.20 14.43 -14.84
N PHE A 181 3.63 13.32 -15.44
CA PHE A 181 3.67 11.99 -14.84
C PHE A 181 4.93 11.69 -14.01
N GLU A 182 5.85 12.65 -13.85
CA GLU A 182 7.14 12.44 -13.17
C GLU A 182 7.02 12.01 -11.69
N THR A 183 5.82 11.98 -11.12
CA THR A 183 5.61 11.74 -9.68
C THR A 183 4.40 10.85 -9.38
N LEU A 184 4.15 9.81 -10.20
CA LEU A 184 3.20 8.76 -9.77
C LEU A 184 3.75 7.91 -8.60
N TYR A 185 5.05 8.03 -8.33
CA TYR A 185 5.68 7.75 -7.06
C TYR A 185 6.22 9.07 -6.50
N ALA A 186 5.59 9.61 -5.46
CA ALA A 186 6.23 10.64 -4.67
C ALA A 186 7.50 10.04 -4.04
N LYS A 187 8.66 10.45 -4.56
CA LYS A 187 10.03 10.15 -4.11
C LYS A 187 10.49 8.69 -4.20
N ALA A 188 11.16 8.37 -5.31
CA ALA A 188 12.32 7.49 -5.31
C ALA A 188 13.48 8.31 -5.87
N ALA A 189 14.18 9.02 -4.99
CA ALA A 189 15.48 9.64 -5.24
C ALA A 189 16.26 9.62 -3.92
#